data_AF-A0A8J4RUH2-F1
#
_entry.id   AF-A0A8J4RUH2-F1
#
_cell.length_a   1.000
_cell.length_b   1.000
_cell.length_c   1.000
_cell.angle_alpha   90.00
_cell.angle_beta   90.00
_cell.angle_gamma   90.00
#
_symmetry.space_group_name_H-M   'P 1'
#
loop_
_entity.id
_entity.type
_entity.pdbx_description
1 polymer ?
#
loop_
_entity_poly.entity_id
_entity_poly.type
_entity_poly.pdbx_seq_one_letter_code
_entity_poly.pdbx_strand_id
1 'polypeptide(L)'
;MKIEELDECEDGADDGVSGRQIEIVRSVDAKRAIVGAGARILFYPTLLYNVLRNKIESEFRWWDQVDQFLLLGAVPFPKDVPRLKQLGVGGVITLNEPYETLVPTSLYLAHEIDHLVIPTRDYLFAPSFVDISQAVDFIHQNASSGRTTYVHCKAGRGRSTTIVLCYLVRYKHMTPIDALEYVRSRRPRVLLAPSQWKAVQEYSKRESSTIACSPSGDAVLITKADLEGYHGNYDGDTVSRRLPVAEARVFFTAHVDNGKAAKIEQVVADRNSYKVSWDHHRY
;
A
#
# COMPACT_ATOMS: atom_id res chain seq x y z
N MET A 1 15.82 -8.01 -55.82
CA MET A 1 16.87 -8.83 -56.45
C MET A 1 18.19 -8.38 -55.83
N LYS A 2 19.03 -9.23 -55.24
CA LYS A 2 19.24 -10.67 -55.43
C LYS A 2 19.73 -11.25 -54.09
N ILE A 3 19.21 -12.42 -53.76
CA ILE A 3 19.49 -13.24 -52.58
C ILE A 3 20.69 -14.13 -52.95
N GLU A 4 21.66 -14.27 -52.07
CA GLU A 4 22.51 -15.47 -52.02
C GLU A 4 22.65 -15.88 -50.55
N GLU A 5 21.93 -16.95 -50.22
CA GLU A 5 22.21 -17.83 -49.09
C GLU A 5 23.35 -18.75 -49.50
N LEU A 6 24.28 -18.99 -48.57
CA LEU A 6 25.15 -20.16 -48.57
C LEU A 6 25.06 -20.76 -47.17
N ASP A 7 24.28 -21.84 -47.09
CA ASP A 7 24.47 -22.92 -46.12
C ASP A 7 25.82 -23.58 -46.41
N GLU A 8 26.59 -23.89 -45.37
CA GLU A 8 27.12 -25.24 -45.18
C GLU A 8 27.65 -25.42 -43.75
N CYS A 9 27.26 -26.56 -43.18
CA CYS A 9 27.59 -27.06 -41.85
C CYS A 9 29.06 -27.49 -41.77
N GLU A 10 29.72 -27.22 -40.65
CA GLU A 10 30.72 -28.16 -40.09
C GLU A 10 30.62 -28.22 -38.56
N ASP A 11 30.42 -29.45 -38.10
CA ASP A 11 30.46 -29.90 -36.72
C ASP A 11 31.93 -30.13 -36.34
N GLY A 12 32.39 -29.58 -35.21
CA GLY A 12 33.78 -29.66 -34.79
C GLY A 12 34.00 -29.05 -33.41
N ALA A 13 34.27 -29.90 -32.43
CA ALA A 13 34.48 -29.56 -31.04
C ALA A 13 35.74 -28.72 -30.78
N ASP A 14 35.65 -27.93 -29.70
CA ASP A 14 36.69 -27.61 -28.70
C ASP A 14 37.17 -26.14 -28.57
N ASP A 15 37.08 -25.65 -27.31
CA ASP A 15 37.81 -24.56 -26.65
C ASP A 15 37.75 -23.09 -27.13
N GLY A 16 36.56 -22.56 -27.43
CA GLY A 16 36.35 -21.12 -27.73
C GLY A 16 35.47 -20.31 -26.75
N VAL A 17 34.86 -20.94 -25.73
CA VAL A 17 33.70 -20.37 -25.02
C VAL A 17 34.05 -19.40 -23.88
N SER A 18 35.32 -19.35 -23.45
CA SER A 18 35.72 -18.54 -22.29
C SER A 18 35.89 -17.04 -22.60
N GLY A 19 36.52 -16.69 -23.73
CA GLY A 19 36.91 -15.30 -24.03
C GLY A 19 35.73 -14.35 -24.30
N ARG A 20 34.82 -14.74 -25.21
CA ARG A 20 33.66 -13.90 -25.59
C ARG A 20 32.68 -13.73 -24.44
N GLN A 21 32.46 -14.77 -23.64
CA GLN A 21 31.54 -14.69 -22.51
C GLN A 21 32.12 -13.82 -21.38
N ILE A 22 33.43 -13.90 -21.12
CA ILE A 22 34.12 -13.02 -20.17
C ILE A 22 34.11 -11.56 -20.65
N GLU A 23 34.35 -11.28 -21.94
CA GLU A 23 34.28 -9.92 -22.49
C GLU A 23 32.86 -9.33 -22.42
N ILE A 24 31.84 -10.11 -22.77
CA ILE A 24 30.45 -9.68 -22.66
C ILE A 24 30.11 -9.36 -21.21
N VAL A 25 30.43 -10.23 -20.26
CA VAL A 25 30.20 -10.01 -18.82
C VAL A 25 30.92 -8.75 -18.34
N ARG A 26 32.20 -8.56 -18.68
CA ARG A 26 32.97 -7.36 -18.34
C ARG A 26 32.38 -6.08 -18.95
N SER A 27 31.92 -6.14 -20.20
CA SER A 27 31.31 -5.00 -20.87
C SER A 27 29.96 -4.62 -20.24
N VAL A 28 29.19 -5.62 -19.80
CA VAL A 28 27.91 -5.43 -19.12
C VAL A 28 28.15 -4.85 -17.72
N ASP A 29 29.12 -5.36 -16.98
CA ASP A 29 29.48 -4.85 -15.65
C ASP A 29 30.05 -3.43 -15.70
N ALA A 30 30.90 -3.13 -16.69
CA ALA A 30 31.40 -1.78 -16.92
C ALA A 30 30.27 -0.81 -17.26
N LYS A 31 29.33 -1.20 -18.15
CA LYS A 31 28.14 -0.40 -18.46
C LYS A 31 27.27 -0.17 -17.22
N ARG A 32 27.08 -1.20 -16.37
CA ARG A 32 26.33 -1.09 -15.10
C ARG A 32 27.03 -0.17 -14.10
N ALA A 33 28.36 -0.23 -14.01
CA ALA A 33 29.14 0.63 -13.13
C ALA A 33 29.07 2.11 -13.55
N ILE A 34 29.19 2.40 -14.86
CA ILE A 34 29.07 3.76 -15.40
C ILE A 34 27.66 4.31 -15.17
N VAL A 35 26.63 3.51 -15.41
CA VAL A 35 25.23 3.89 -15.13
C VAL A 35 25.02 4.16 -13.63
N GLY A 36 25.59 3.34 -12.75
CA GLY A 36 25.55 3.55 -11.30
C GLY A 36 26.25 4.83 -10.84
N ALA A 37 27.40 5.16 -11.44
CA ALA A 37 28.13 6.40 -11.14
C ALA A 37 27.37 7.65 -11.60
N GLY A 38 26.78 7.62 -12.80
CA GLY A 38 25.93 8.71 -13.31
C GLY A 38 24.67 8.93 -12.46
N ALA A 39 24.00 7.84 -12.04
CA ALA A 39 22.85 7.91 -11.15
C ALA A 39 23.20 8.53 -9.79
N ARG A 40 24.37 8.22 -9.23
CA ARG A 40 24.88 8.83 -7.99
C ARG A 40 25.17 10.32 -8.15
N ILE A 41 25.84 10.71 -9.22
CA ILE A 41 26.16 12.12 -9.49
C ILE A 41 24.88 12.94 -9.65
N LEU A 42 23.85 12.41 -10.31
CA LEU A 42 22.57 13.09 -10.47
C LEU A 42 21.69 13.06 -9.21
N PHE A 43 21.90 12.09 -8.32
CA PHE A 43 21.12 11.95 -7.08
C PHE A 43 21.30 13.16 -6.14
N TYR A 44 22.53 13.57 -5.86
CA TYR A 44 22.80 14.64 -4.89
C TYR A 44 22.32 16.03 -5.33
N PRO A 45 22.53 16.50 -6.57
CA PRO A 45 21.99 17.78 -7.04
C PRO A 45 20.47 17.82 -7.01
N THR A 46 19.80 16.74 -7.42
CA THR A 46 18.32 16.68 -7.40
C THR A 46 17.77 16.51 -5.99
N LEU A 47 18.49 15.84 -5.08
CA LEU A 47 18.18 15.84 -3.66
C LEU A 47 18.35 17.22 -3.05
N LEU A 48 19.45 17.92 -3.34
CA LEU A 48 19.69 19.29 -2.88
C LEU A 48 18.58 20.22 -3.35
N TYR A 49 18.16 20.11 -4.60
CA TYR A 49 16.99 20.83 -5.10
C TYR A 49 15.73 20.53 -4.27
N ASN A 50 15.45 19.25 -3.95
CA ASN A 50 14.32 18.88 -3.09
C ASN A 50 14.44 19.46 -1.67
N VAL A 51 15.66 19.53 -1.11
CA VAL A 51 15.93 20.12 0.22
C VAL A 51 15.73 21.64 0.21
N LEU A 52 16.27 22.33 -0.80
CA LEU A 52 16.11 23.77 -0.95
C LEU A 52 14.64 24.11 -1.15
N ARG A 53 13.94 23.36 -2.00
CA ARG A 53 12.50 23.51 -2.20
C ARG A 53 11.72 23.28 -0.90
N ASN A 54 12.06 22.24 -0.12
CA ASN A 54 11.48 22.01 1.21
C ASN A 54 11.68 23.19 2.18
N LYS A 55 12.83 23.87 2.10
CA LYS A 55 13.13 25.01 2.99
C LYS A 55 12.47 26.30 2.56
N ILE A 56 12.28 26.50 1.25
CA ILE A 56 11.76 27.75 0.68
C ILE A 56 10.23 27.72 0.58
N GLU A 57 9.64 26.58 0.20
CA GLU A 57 8.19 26.42 0.10
C GLU A 57 7.66 25.82 1.41
N SER A 58 6.96 26.62 2.22
CA SER A 58 6.35 26.18 3.49
C SER A 58 5.28 25.09 3.29
N GLU A 59 4.72 24.99 2.09
CA GLU A 59 3.80 23.91 1.70
C GLU A 59 4.52 22.56 1.47
N PHE A 60 5.86 22.57 1.36
CA PHE A 60 6.64 21.38 1.14
C PHE A 60 6.96 20.70 2.49
N ARG A 61 6.02 19.90 2.99
CA ARG A 61 6.23 18.96 4.11
C ARG A 61 7.11 17.76 3.69
N TRP A 62 8.13 17.40 4.50
CA TRP A 62 9.05 16.29 4.19
C TRP A 62 8.32 14.93 4.17
N TRP A 63 7.41 14.73 5.13
CA TRP A 63 6.46 13.63 5.19
C TRP A 63 5.07 14.14 5.56
N ASP A 64 4.05 13.38 5.16
CA ASP A 64 2.64 13.63 5.44
C ASP A 64 2.01 12.38 6.06
N GLN A 65 1.13 12.58 7.04
CA GLN A 65 0.30 11.51 7.56
C GLN A 65 -0.82 11.23 6.56
N VAL A 66 -0.82 10.00 6.03
CA VAL A 66 -1.82 9.55 5.07
C VAL A 66 -2.98 8.89 5.81
N ASP A 67 -2.67 8.05 6.79
CA ASP A 67 -3.65 7.36 7.63
C ASP A 67 -3.14 7.32 9.09
N GLN A 68 -3.96 6.89 10.04
CA GLN A 68 -3.67 6.92 11.48
C GLN A 68 -2.27 6.38 11.82
N PHE A 69 -1.85 5.26 11.22
CA PHE A 69 -0.56 4.61 11.46
C PHE A 69 0.34 4.58 10.21
N LEU A 70 0.17 5.54 9.29
CA LEU A 70 0.90 5.55 8.02
C LEU A 70 1.39 6.95 7.64
N LEU A 71 2.71 7.07 7.51
CA LEU A 71 3.40 8.27 7.02
C LEU A 71 3.99 8.01 5.63
N LEU A 72 3.86 8.99 4.73
CA LEU A 72 4.44 8.98 3.38
C LEU A 72 5.39 10.17 3.21
N GLY A 73 6.63 9.94 2.78
CA GLY A 73 7.59 11.04 2.67
C GLY A 73 8.83 10.82 1.80
N ALA A 74 9.71 11.80 1.89
CA ALA A 74 11.01 11.85 1.20
C ALA A 74 12.11 11.11 1.98
N VAL A 75 13.30 10.97 1.38
CA VAL A 75 14.42 10.27 2.03
C VAL A 75 14.77 10.94 3.37
N PRO A 76 14.78 10.24 4.50
CA PRO A 76 15.09 10.86 5.79
C PRO A 76 16.59 11.14 5.92
N PHE A 77 16.94 12.10 6.76
CA PHE A 77 18.29 12.32 7.23
C PHE A 77 18.52 11.59 8.56
N PRO A 78 19.78 11.30 8.95
CA PRO A 78 20.08 10.68 10.25
C PRO A 78 19.46 11.42 11.45
N LYS A 79 19.41 12.76 11.40
CA LYS A 79 18.77 13.60 12.41
C LYS A 79 17.25 13.45 12.52
N ASP A 80 16.60 12.90 11.49
CA ASP A 80 15.15 12.72 11.47
C ASP A 80 14.75 11.42 12.18
N VAL A 81 15.67 10.44 12.33
CA VAL A 81 15.36 9.14 12.94
C VAL A 81 14.81 9.25 14.38
N PRO A 82 15.41 10.05 15.28
CA PRO A 82 14.83 10.25 16.61
C PRO A 82 13.43 10.90 16.56
N ARG A 83 13.22 11.82 15.60
CA ARG A 83 11.92 12.47 15.41
C ARG A 83 10.87 11.50 14.89
N LEU A 84 11.23 10.58 13.99
CA LEU A 84 10.36 9.50 13.53
C LEU A 84 9.95 8.62 14.72
N LYS A 85 10.88 8.24 15.59
CA LYS A 85 10.56 7.47 16.80
C LYS A 85 9.58 8.20 17.71
N GLN A 86 9.77 9.50 17.93
CA GLN A 86 8.84 10.33 18.72
C GLN A 86 7.43 10.41 18.13
N LEU A 87 7.29 10.29 16.80
CA LEU A 87 6.00 10.20 16.11
C LEU A 87 5.36 8.81 16.20
N GLY A 88 5.90 7.90 17.01
CA GLY A 88 5.42 6.53 17.16
C GLY A 88 5.78 5.63 15.97
N VAL A 89 6.75 6.01 15.14
CA VAL A 89 7.22 5.16 14.05
C VAL A 89 7.92 3.94 14.63
N GLY A 90 7.34 2.77 14.37
CA GLY A 90 7.90 1.47 14.72
C GLY A 90 8.47 0.71 13.52
N GLY A 91 8.18 1.15 12.30
CA GLY A 91 8.70 0.55 11.09
C GLY A 91 8.98 1.56 9.98
N VAL A 92 10.02 1.32 9.19
CA VAL A 92 10.40 2.11 8.01
C VAL A 92 10.48 1.21 6.79
N ILE A 93 9.89 1.65 5.69
CA ILE A 93 10.03 1.01 4.37
C ILE A 93 10.82 1.95 3.45
N THR A 94 11.99 1.49 3.01
CA THR A 94 12.88 2.21 2.09
C THR A 94 12.79 1.62 0.69
N LEU A 95 12.28 2.41 -0.26
CA LEU A 95 12.16 2.03 -1.67
C LEU A 95 13.38 2.42 -2.53
N ASN A 96 14.34 3.09 -1.90
CA ASN A 96 15.54 3.62 -2.51
C ASN A 96 16.52 2.50 -2.89
N GLU A 97 17.23 2.66 -4.01
CA GLU A 97 18.41 1.84 -4.24
C GLU A 97 19.50 2.20 -3.22
N PRO A 98 20.44 1.29 -2.89
CA PRO A 98 21.42 1.51 -1.82
C PRO A 98 22.20 2.82 -1.94
N TYR A 99 22.45 3.27 -3.18
CA TYR A 99 23.17 4.52 -3.47
C TYR A 99 22.35 5.80 -3.27
N GLU A 100 21.04 5.68 -3.04
CA GLU A 100 20.10 6.77 -2.78
C GLU A 100 19.73 6.87 -1.28
N THR A 101 20.36 6.08 -0.41
CA THR A 101 20.06 6.05 1.03
C THR A 101 21.00 6.96 1.82
N LEU A 102 20.47 7.65 2.83
CA LEU A 102 21.24 8.53 3.74
C LEU A 102 21.29 8.01 5.17
N VAL A 103 20.45 7.03 5.50
CA VAL A 103 20.30 6.46 6.83
C VAL A 103 20.61 4.96 6.71
N PRO A 104 21.63 4.46 7.42
CA PRO A 104 21.91 3.04 7.43
C PRO A 104 20.88 2.28 8.27
N THR A 105 20.62 1.02 7.93
CA THR A 105 19.71 0.14 8.69
C THR A 105 20.04 0.09 10.19
N SER A 106 21.33 0.09 10.53
CA SER A 106 21.78 0.07 11.93
C SER A 106 21.25 1.23 12.77
N LEU A 107 21.06 2.41 12.18
CA LEU A 107 20.53 3.57 12.90
C LEU A 107 19.04 3.40 13.23
N TYR A 108 18.25 2.81 12.33
CA TYR A 108 16.85 2.49 12.63
C TYR A 108 16.74 1.45 13.74
N LEU A 109 17.52 0.37 13.66
CA LEU A 109 17.53 -0.69 14.66
C LEU A 109 17.96 -0.18 16.04
N ALA A 110 18.94 0.74 16.11
CA ALA A 110 19.36 1.38 17.35
C ALA A 110 18.26 2.21 18.03
N HIS A 111 17.23 2.62 17.27
CA HIS A 111 16.05 3.31 17.78
C HIS A 111 14.82 2.39 17.87
N GLU A 112 15.01 1.08 17.81
CA GLU A 112 13.93 0.08 17.81
C GLU A 112 12.88 0.37 16.72
N ILE A 113 13.37 0.63 15.52
CA ILE A 113 12.56 0.81 14.31
C ILE A 113 12.90 -0.35 13.37
N ASP A 114 11.91 -1.17 13.07
CA ASP A 114 12.03 -2.25 12.10
C ASP A 114 12.26 -1.66 10.71
N HIS A 115 13.17 -2.21 9.92
CA HIS A 115 13.54 -1.65 8.62
C HIS A 115 13.38 -2.66 7.49
N LEU A 116 12.46 -2.36 6.56
CA LEU A 116 12.22 -3.13 5.35
C LEU A 116 12.78 -2.38 4.13
N VAL A 117 13.69 -3.01 3.40
CA VAL A 117 14.33 -2.42 2.21
C VAL A 117 13.81 -3.11 0.97
N ILE A 118 13.20 -2.35 0.06
CA ILE A 118 12.66 -2.82 -1.22
C ILE A 118 13.26 -1.96 -2.33
N PRO A 119 14.50 -2.25 -2.78
CA PRO A 119 15.19 -1.42 -3.77
C PRO A 119 14.40 -1.38 -5.08
N THR A 120 13.90 -0.21 -5.43
CA THR A 120 13.15 0.01 -6.67
C THR A 120 13.78 1.17 -7.43
N ARG A 121 14.20 0.96 -8.67
CA ARG A 121 14.75 2.03 -9.52
C ARG A 121 13.76 3.19 -9.67
N ASP A 122 14.23 4.43 -9.60
CA ASP A 122 13.34 5.59 -9.66
C ASP A 122 12.73 5.83 -11.05
N TYR A 123 11.68 6.65 -11.09
CA TYR A 123 10.97 7.17 -12.26
C TYR A 123 10.24 6.18 -13.18
N LEU A 124 10.86 5.07 -13.59
CA LEU A 124 10.30 4.21 -14.64
C LEU A 124 9.85 2.85 -14.12
N PHE A 125 10.21 2.49 -12.89
CA PHE A 125 9.97 1.17 -12.35
C PHE A 125 9.00 1.20 -11.17
N ALA A 126 8.29 0.09 -11.03
CA ALA A 126 7.42 -0.21 -9.90
C ALA A 126 8.01 -1.38 -9.12
N PRO A 127 7.77 -1.47 -7.81
CA PRO A 127 8.13 -2.66 -7.03
C PRO A 127 7.39 -3.90 -7.57
N SER A 128 7.98 -5.09 -7.40
CA SER A 128 7.31 -6.32 -7.84
C SER A 128 6.06 -6.61 -7.00
N PHE A 129 5.14 -7.44 -7.51
CA PHE A 129 3.94 -7.81 -6.73
C PHE A 129 4.27 -8.43 -5.37
N VAL A 130 5.32 -9.25 -5.30
CA VAL A 130 5.78 -9.88 -4.06
C VAL A 130 6.25 -8.81 -3.08
N ASP A 131 7.08 -7.87 -3.54
CA ASP A 131 7.57 -6.78 -2.71
C ASP A 131 6.44 -5.87 -2.23
N ILE A 132 5.46 -5.56 -3.10
CA ILE A 132 4.28 -4.79 -2.76
C ILE A 132 3.52 -5.50 -1.63
N SER A 133 3.27 -6.81 -1.79
CA SER A 133 2.53 -7.60 -0.81
C SER A 133 3.25 -7.61 0.54
N GLN A 134 4.57 -7.85 0.54
CA GLN A 134 5.40 -7.81 1.73
C GLN A 134 5.35 -6.44 2.43
N ALA A 135 5.45 -5.34 1.67
CA ALA A 135 5.38 -3.99 2.20
C ALA A 135 4.01 -3.68 2.82
N VAL A 136 2.94 -4.08 2.14
CA VAL A 136 1.56 -3.86 2.58
C VAL A 136 1.27 -4.63 3.87
N ASP A 137 1.72 -5.88 3.98
CA ASP A 137 1.59 -6.67 5.21
C ASP A 137 2.45 -6.10 6.34
N PHE A 138 3.66 -5.61 6.06
CA PHE A 138 4.51 -4.93 7.04
C PHE A 138 3.81 -3.68 7.62
N ILE A 139 3.17 -2.86 6.78
CA ILE A 139 2.39 -1.70 7.24
C ILE A 139 1.25 -2.17 8.13
N HIS A 140 0.52 -3.21 7.72
CA HIS A 140 -0.62 -3.70 8.47
C HIS A 140 -0.23 -4.27 9.84
N GLN A 141 0.84 -5.06 9.92
CA GLN A 141 1.34 -5.61 11.18
C GLN A 141 1.73 -4.51 12.19
N ASN A 142 2.39 -3.45 11.71
CA ASN A 142 2.70 -2.28 12.54
C ASN A 142 1.44 -1.58 13.01
N ALA A 143 0.50 -1.30 12.10
CA ALA A 143 -0.76 -0.64 12.43
C ALA A 143 -1.59 -1.43 13.46
N SER A 144 -1.67 -2.75 13.32
CA SER A 144 -2.36 -3.64 14.27
C SER A 144 -1.70 -3.67 15.66
N SER A 145 -0.42 -3.28 15.74
CA SER A 145 0.32 -3.12 16.99
C SER A 145 0.31 -1.67 17.52
N GLY A 146 -0.48 -0.78 16.92
CA GLY A 146 -0.51 0.65 17.26
C GLY A 146 0.77 1.41 16.90
N ARG A 147 1.62 0.85 16.03
CA ARG A 147 2.88 1.45 15.58
C ARG A 147 2.71 2.07 14.20
N THR A 148 3.29 3.25 14.00
CA THR A 148 3.26 3.94 12.72
C THR A 148 4.32 3.38 11.78
N THR A 149 3.99 3.23 10.50
CA THR A 149 4.97 2.90 9.44
C THR A 149 5.32 4.14 8.62
N TYR A 150 6.61 4.40 8.43
CA TYR A 150 7.10 5.43 7.53
C TYR A 150 7.53 4.84 6.19
N VAL A 151 6.84 5.18 5.11
CA VAL A 151 7.14 4.71 3.75
C VAL A 151 7.75 5.84 2.95
N HIS A 152 8.98 5.63 2.45
CA HIS A 152 9.68 6.67 1.70
C HIS A 152 10.41 6.15 0.46
N CYS A 153 10.65 7.07 -0.45
CA CYS A 153 11.60 6.93 -1.54
C CYS A 153 12.52 8.15 -1.53
N LYS A 154 12.90 8.69 -2.69
CA LYS A 154 13.66 9.94 -2.76
C LYS A 154 12.83 11.18 -2.38
N ALA A 155 11.73 11.44 -3.09
CA ALA A 155 10.89 12.63 -2.90
C ALA A 155 9.51 12.31 -2.31
N GLY A 156 9.17 11.03 -2.11
CA GLY A 156 7.84 10.61 -1.66
C GLY A 156 6.74 10.91 -2.67
N ARG A 157 6.97 10.66 -3.96
CA ARG A 157 6.02 11.01 -5.05
C ARG A 157 5.49 9.81 -5.82
N GLY A 158 6.39 8.90 -6.23
CA GLY A 158 6.08 7.73 -7.06
C GLY A 158 6.18 6.41 -6.30
N ARG A 159 7.39 5.82 -6.23
CA ARG A 159 7.67 4.48 -5.65
C ARG A 159 7.00 4.21 -4.29
N SER A 160 7.22 5.08 -3.31
CA SER A 160 6.63 4.93 -1.98
C SER A 160 5.11 5.11 -1.99
N THR A 161 4.61 6.01 -2.85
CA THR A 161 3.18 6.19 -3.02
C THR A 161 2.53 4.94 -3.60
N THR A 162 3.17 4.22 -4.53
CA THR A 162 2.67 2.94 -5.04
C THR A 162 2.35 1.96 -3.92
N ILE A 163 3.25 1.80 -2.95
CA ILE A 163 3.03 0.95 -1.77
C ILE A 163 1.83 1.43 -0.94
N VAL A 164 1.78 2.74 -0.66
CA VAL A 164 0.69 3.34 0.13
C VAL A 164 -0.67 3.14 -0.55
N LEU A 165 -0.75 3.28 -1.87
CA LEU A 165 -1.98 3.04 -2.61
C LEU A 165 -2.42 1.58 -2.51
N CYS A 166 -1.50 0.63 -2.70
CA CYS A 166 -1.80 -0.79 -2.55
C CYS A 166 -2.28 -1.14 -1.12
N TYR A 167 -1.70 -0.52 -0.10
CA TYR A 167 -2.14 -0.68 1.28
C TYR A 167 -3.59 -0.19 1.48
N LEU A 168 -3.91 1.01 0.98
CA LEU A 168 -5.27 1.56 1.06
C LEU A 168 -6.29 0.72 0.29
N VAL A 169 -5.90 0.19 -0.88
CA VAL A 169 -6.75 -0.73 -1.64
C VAL A 169 -7.08 -1.99 -0.84
N ARG A 170 -6.06 -2.65 -0.26
CA ARG A 170 -6.25 -3.91 0.46
C ARG A 170 -6.96 -3.74 1.80
N TYR A 171 -6.47 -2.82 2.64
CA TYR A 171 -6.90 -2.73 4.05
C TYR A 171 -7.89 -1.61 4.33
N LYS A 172 -8.13 -0.68 3.39
CA LYS A 172 -9.18 0.34 3.48
C LYS A 172 -10.26 0.19 2.43
N HIS A 173 -10.20 -0.88 1.63
CA HIS A 173 -11.18 -1.24 0.60
C HIS A 173 -11.48 -0.10 -0.39
N MET A 174 -10.48 0.74 -0.66
CA MET A 174 -10.59 1.81 -1.65
C MET A 174 -10.37 1.26 -3.06
N THR A 175 -11.03 1.84 -4.07
CA THR A 175 -10.60 1.61 -5.44
C THR A 175 -9.23 2.26 -5.68
N PRO A 176 -8.43 1.82 -6.67
CA PRO A 176 -7.17 2.48 -6.99
C PRO A 176 -7.29 3.99 -7.23
N ILE A 177 -8.42 4.44 -7.81
CA ILE A 177 -8.69 5.85 -8.11
C ILE A 177 -8.97 6.59 -6.81
N ASP A 178 -9.87 6.09 -5.97
CA ASP A 178 -10.20 6.71 -4.69
C ASP A 178 -8.97 6.80 -3.78
N ALA A 179 -8.14 5.73 -3.74
CA ALA A 179 -6.90 5.74 -3.00
C ALA A 179 -5.94 6.84 -3.51
N LEU A 180 -5.85 7.03 -4.83
CA LEU A 180 -4.98 8.06 -5.41
C LEU A 180 -5.46 9.47 -5.07
N GLU A 181 -6.77 9.72 -5.19
CA GLU A 181 -7.37 11.00 -4.84
C GLU A 181 -7.25 11.29 -3.34
N TYR A 182 -7.50 10.27 -2.51
CA TYR A 182 -7.29 10.31 -1.08
C TYR A 182 -5.86 10.75 -0.75
N VAL A 183 -4.84 10.06 -1.28
CA VAL A 183 -3.44 10.44 -1.01
C VAL A 183 -3.12 11.84 -1.56
N ARG A 184 -3.62 12.21 -2.75
CA ARG A 184 -3.39 13.54 -3.33
C ARG A 184 -3.97 14.67 -2.47
N SER A 185 -5.13 14.48 -1.86
CA SER A 185 -5.70 15.49 -0.95
C SER A 185 -4.84 15.72 0.31
N ARG A 186 -4.06 14.72 0.76
CA ARG A 186 -3.10 14.86 1.89
C ARG A 186 -1.73 15.33 1.42
N ARG A 187 -1.27 14.87 0.25
CA ARG A 187 0.03 15.15 -0.37
C ARG A 187 -0.13 15.48 -1.86
N PRO A 188 -0.43 16.75 -2.23
CA PRO A 188 -0.78 17.14 -3.60
C PRO A 188 0.30 16.86 -4.67
N ARG A 189 1.56 16.73 -4.26
CA ARG A 189 2.71 16.53 -5.16
C ARG A 189 2.90 15.10 -5.66
N VAL A 190 2.04 14.17 -5.27
CA VAL A 190 2.08 12.78 -5.71
C VAL A 190 1.98 12.70 -7.24
N LEU A 191 2.91 11.94 -7.83
CA LEU A 191 2.95 11.70 -9.26
C LEU A 191 3.51 10.30 -9.50
N LEU A 192 2.65 9.41 -10.00
CA LEU A 192 3.01 8.05 -10.35
C LEU A 192 3.42 7.98 -11.82
N ALA A 193 4.45 7.19 -12.10
CA ALA A 193 4.77 6.77 -13.44
C ALA A 193 3.73 5.79 -14.00
N PRO A 194 3.60 5.63 -15.33
CA PRO A 194 2.67 4.69 -15.93
C PRO A 194 2.85 3.24 -15.41
N SER A 195 4.09 2.79 -15.23
CA SER A 195 4.41 1.47 -14.68
C SER A 195 3.96 1.32 -13.22
N GLN A 196 4.11 2.37 -12.42
CA GLN A 196 3.68 2.41 -11.03
C GLN A 196 2.15 2.38 -10.91
N TRP A 197 1.46 3.15 -11.76
CA TRP A 197 -0.01 3.11 -11.80
C TRP A 197 -0.53 1.74 -12.24
N LYS A 198 0.07 1.17 -13.29
CA LYS A 198 -0.25 -0.20 -13.75
C LYS A 198 -0.07 -1.22 -12.63
N ALA A 199 1.01 -1.13 -11.85
CA ALA A 199 1.24 -2.03 -10.71
C ALA A 199 0.12 -1.95 -9.65
N VAL A 200 -0.39 -0.75 -9.33
CA VAL A 200 -1.52 -0.59 -8.39
C VAL A 200 -2.79 -1.24 -8.96
N GLN A 201 -3.07 -1.04 -10.26
CA GLN A 201 -4.22 -1.65 -10.92
C GLN A 201 -4.14 -3.18 -10.94
N GLU A 202 -2.98 -3.73 -11.26
CA GLU A 202 -2.75 -5.19 -11.26
C GLU A 202 -2.84 -5.78 -9.85
N TYR A 203 -2.31 -5.08 -8.84
CA TYR A 203 -2.44 -5.47 -7.44
C TYR A 203 -3.91 -5.55 -7.03
N SER A 204 -4.70 -4.50 -7.29
CA SER A 204 -6.13 -4.44 -6.97
C SER A 204 -6.92 -5.60 -7.60
N LYS A 205 -6.66 -5.93 -8.87
CA LYS A 205 -7.32 -7.06 -9.55
C LYS A 205 -7.05 -8.39 -8.87
N ARG A 206 -5.80 -8.64 -8.45
CA ARG A 206 -5.40 -9.89 -7.77
C ARG A 206 -6.02 -10.00 -6.38
N GLU A 207 -6.13 -8.90 -5.65
CA GLU A 207 -6.81 -8.87 -4.34
C GLU A 207 -8.30 -9.21 -4.49
N SER A 208 -9.00 -8.63 -5.48
CA SER A 208 -10.40 -8.96 -5.75
C SER A 208 -10.59 -10.43 -6.12
N SER A 209 -9.68 -11.03 -6.88
CA SER A 209 -9.73 -12.46 -7.21
C SER A 209 -9.47 -13.36 -5.99
N THR A 210 -8.60 -12.94 -5.07
CA THR A 210 -8.29 -13.71 -3.85
C THR A 210 -9.48 -13.72 -2.88
N ILE A 211 -10.19 -12.59 -2.76
CA ILE A 211 -11.42 -12.48 -1.98
C ILE A 211 -12.54 -13.35 -2.59
N ALA A 212 -12.66 -13.39 -3.92
CA ALA A 212 -13.66 -14.20 -4.61
C ALA A 212 -13.40 -15.72 -4.55
N CYS A 213 -12.17 -16.15 -4.29
CA CYS A 213 -11.75 -17.55 -4.30
C CYS A 213 -11.55 -18.16 -2.90
N SER A 214 -11.77 -17.38 -1.83
CA SER A 214 -11.85 -17.92 -0.47
C SER A 214 -13.27 -18.43 -0.24
N PRO A 215 -13.54 -19.76 -0.25
CA PRO A 215 -14.85 -20.25 0.13
C PRO A 215 -15.01 -19.91 1.61
N SER A 216 -15.96 -19.03 1.93
CA SER A 216 -16.51 -18.95 3.28
C SER A 216 -17.05 -20.33 3.62
N GLY A 217 -16.25 -21.13 4.32
CA GLY A 217 -16.67 -22.39 4.92
C GLY A 217 -17.73 -22.07 5.96
N ASP A 218 -18.99 -22.23 5.55
CA ASP A 218 -20.17 -22.51 6.39
C ASP A 218 -21.50 -22.44 5.60
N ALA A 219 -21.47 -22.45 4.27
CA ALA A 219 -22.68 -22.72 3.50
C ALA A 219 -23.00 -24.22 3.54
N VAL A 220 -23.68 -24.67 4.60
CA VAL A 220 -24.34 -25.98 4.61
C VAL A 220 -25.51 -25.92 3.63
N LEU A 221 -25.35 -26.57 2.47
CA LEU A 221 -26.42 -26.75 1.51
C LEU A 221 -27.41 -27.77 2.08
N ILE A 222 -28.47 -27.28 2.72
CA ILE A 222 -29.62 -28.11 3.08
C ILE A 222 -30.31 -28.51 1.78
N THR A 223 -30.26 -29.80 1.45
CA THR A 223 -30.93 -30.35 0.29
C THR A 223 -32.39 -30.66 0.61
N LYS A 224 -33.24 -30.76 -0.42
CA LYS A 224 -34.67 -31.07 -0.23
C LYS A 224 -34.90 -32.40 0.50
N ALA A 225 -33.94 -33.32 0.42
CA ALA A 225 -33.96 -34.62 1.10
C ALA A 225 -33.75 -34.50 2.63
N ASP A 226 -33.07 -33.46 3.11
CA ASP A 226 -32.83 -33.24 4.55
C ASP A 226 -34.10 -32.73 5.29
N LEU A 227 -35.12 -32.30 4.54
CA LEU A 227 -36.40 -31.81 5.06
C LEU A 227 -37.48 -32.91 5.16
N GLU A 228 -37.25 -34.11 4.61
CA GLU A 228 -38.29 -35.16 4.51
C GLU A 228 -38.48 -35.99 5.81
N GLY A 229 -37.81 -35.64 6.91
CA GLY A 229 -37.87 -36.37 8.17
C GLY A 229 -38.83 -35.83 9.24
N TYR A 230 -39.46 -34.67 9.07
CA TYR A 230 -40.30 -34.04 10.10
C TYR A 230 -41.79 -34.11 9.75
N HIS A 231 -42.44 -35.25 10.02
CA HIS A 231 -43.89 -35.31 10.16
C HIS A 231 -44.30 -34.83 11.56
N GLY A 232 -44.38 -33.51 11.72
CA GLY A 232 -45.00 -32.85 12.86
C GLY A 232 -46.43 -32.44 12.52
N ASN A 233 -47.40 -33.17 13.08
CA ASN A 233 -48.82 -32.86 13.01
C ASN A 233 -49.11 -31.57 13.79
N TYR A 234 -49.43 -30.45 13.14
CA TYR A 234 -50.15 -29.33 13.78
C TYR A 234 -50.96 -28.52 12.74
N ASP A 235 -52.25 -28.38 13.06
CA ASP A 235 -53.26 -27.58 12.38
C ASP A 235 -52.98 -26.08 12.41
N GLY A 236 -53.48 -25.38 11.38
CA GLY A 236 -54.15 -24.09 11.55
C GLY A 236 -53.34 -22.80 11.41
N ASP A 237 -53.75 -22.00 10.43
CA ASP A 237 -53.70 -20.54 10.34
C ASP A 237 -52.38 -19.78 10.05
N THR A 238 -52.35 -19.27 8.81
CA THR A 238 -52.01 -17.89 8.40
C THR A 238 -51.08 -17.04 9.29
N VAL A 239 -49.90 -16.71 8.75
CA VAL A 239 -49.48 -15.34 8.37
C VAL A 239 -47.99 -15.34 7.98
N SER A 240 -47.71 -14.81 6.79
CA SER A 240 -46.38 -14.53 6.27
C SER A 240 -45.57 -13.64 7.23
N ARG A 241 -44.46 -14.16 7.78
CA ARG A 241 -43.44 -13.36 8.48
C ARG A 241 -42.05 -13.71 7.95
N ARG A 242 -41.47 -12.77 7.19
CA ARG A 242 -40.05 -12.73 6.83
C ARG A 242 -39.22 -12.57 8.11
N LEU A 243 -38.23 -13.43 8.32
CA LEU A 243 -37.17 -13.24 9.30
C LEU A 243 -36.16 -12.20 8.75
N PRO A 244 -35.77 -11.15 9.50
CA PRO A 244 -34.76 -10.21 9.05
C PRO A 244 -33.36 -10.74 9.34
N VAL A 245 -32.53 -10.86 8.31
CA VAL A 245 -31.08 -10.96 8.41
C VAL A 245 -30.57 -9.64 8.98
N ALA A 246 -29.84 -9.68 10.10
CA ALA A 246 -29.29 -8.50 10.74
C ALA A 246 -28.06 -8.00 9.96
N GLU A 247 -28.24 -6.97 9.13
CA GLU A 247 -27.13 -6.09 8.72
C GLU A 247 -26.92 -5.04 9.81
N ALA A 248 -25.76 -5.06 10.45
CA ALA A 248 -25.30 -3.93 11.25
C ALA A 248 -24.92 -2.79 10.29
N ARG A 249 -25.76 -1.75 10.24
CA ARG A 249 -25.47 -0.52 9.49
C ARG A 249 -24.97 0.55 10.46
N VAL A 250 -23.74 0.99 10.25
CA VAL A 250 -23.18 2.17 10.91
C VAL A 250 -23.73 3.40 10.18
N PHE A 251 -24.51 4.24 10.87
CA PHE A 251 -24.98 5.51 10.34
C PHE A 251 -24.16 6.65 10.94
N PHE A 252 -23.59 7.48 10.07
CA PHE A 252 -23.01 8.76 10.47
C PHE A 252 -24.05 9.85 10.24
N THR A 253 -24.49 10.50 11.30
CA THR A 253 -25.31 11.72 11.21
C THR A 253 -24.40 12.93 11.42
N ALA A 254 -24.32 13.79 10.42
CA ALA A 254 -23.63 15.07 10.52
C ALA A 254 -24.68 16.16 10.77
N HIS A 255 -24.66 16.78 11.95
CA HIS A 255 -25.42 17.99 12.20
C HIS A 255 -24.59 19.19 11.76
N VAL A 256 -25.12 19.97 10.83
CA VAL A 256 -24.54 21.27 10.42
C VAL A 256 -25.21 22.35 11.25
N ASP A 257 -24.52 22.82 12.30
CA ASP A 257 -24.88 24.06 12.98
C ASP A 257 -24.16 25.23 12.32
N ASN A 258 -24.91 26.29 12.03
CA ASN A 258 -24.45 27.51 11.36
C ASN A 258 -23.24 28.15 12.07
N GLY A 259 -22.03 27.79 11.64
CA GLY A 259 -20.83 28.60 11.77
C GLY A 259 -19.69 28.10 12.66
N LYS A 260 -19.71 26.88 13.23
CA LYS A 260 -18.54 26.29 13.93
C LYS A 260 -18.40 24.78 13.66
N ALA A 261 -17.18 24.27 13.80
CA ALA A 261 -16.72 22.95 13.35
C ALA A 261 -17.64 21.77 13.74
N ALA A 262 -17.91 20.89 12.77
CA ALA A 262 -18.72 19.69 12.93
C ALA A 262 -18.04 18.67 13.85
N LYS A 263 -18.78 18.16 14.84
CA LYS A 263 -18.36 17.05 15.70
C LYS A 263 -18.98 15.76 15.15
N ILE A 264 -18.15 14.75 14.90
CA ILE A 264 -18.58 13.42 14.48
C ILE A 264 -18.70 12.56 15.74
N GLU A 265 -19.88 12.06 16.06
CA GLU A 265 -20.09 11.10 17.14
C GLU A 265 -20.47 9.72 16.57
N GLN A 266 -19.86 8.67 17.11
CA GLN A 266 -20.13 7.28 16.77
C GLN A 266 -21.25 6.76 17.67
N VAL A 267 -22.39 6.38 17.09
CA VAL A 267 -23.48 5.74 17.83
C VAL A 267 -23.52 4.26 17.46
N VAL A 268 -23.27 3.39 18.45
CA VAL A 268 -23.51 1.95 18.37
C VAL A 268 -24.87 1.70 19.02
N ALA A 269 -25.88 1.34 18.22
CA ALA A 269 -27.20 0.98 18.73
C ALA A 269 -27.21 -0.51 19.08
N ASP A 270 -27.15 -0.83 20.37
CA ASP A 270 -27.42 -2.17 20.89
C ASP A 270 -28.93 -2.36 21.07
N ARG A 271 -29.48 -3.51 20.63
CA ARG A 271 -30.92 -3.67 20.39
C ARG A 271 -31.73 -4.07 21.63
N ASN A 272 -31.19 -3.90 22.84
CA ASN A 272 -31.79 -4.45 24.07
C ASN A 272 -32.16 -3.42 25.16
N SER A 273 -32.51 -2.19 24.80
CA SER A 273 -33.05 -1.21 25.76
C SER A 273 -34.28 -0.49 25.22
N TYR A 274 -35.44 -1.13 25.32
CA TYR A 274 -36.73 -0.42 25.30
C TYR A 274 -36.98 0.14 26.71
N LYS A 275 -36.71 1.42 26.93
CA LYS A 275 -37.37 2.23 27.97
C LYS A 275 -37.29 3.70 27.57
N VAL A 276 -38.35 4.17 26.93
CA VAL A 276 -38.66 5.60 26.81
C VAL A 276 -39.34 6.00 28.11
N SER A 277 -38.69 6.82 28.93
CA SER A 277 -39.31 7.53 30.04
C SER A 277 -39.51 8.98 29.59
N TRP A 278 -40.77 9.41 29.61
CA TRP A 278 -41.14 10.81 29.49
C TRP A 278 -41.08 11.42 30.87
N ASP A 279 -40.25 12.44 31.06
CA ASP A 279 -40.39 13.35 32.20
C ASP A 279 -40.73 14.74 31.66
N HIS A 280 -41.99 15.10 31.85
CA HIS A 280 -42.44 16.49 31.74
C HIS A 280 -42.30 17.11 33.13
N HIS A 281 -41.34 18.02 33.29
CA HIS A 281 -41.45 19.01 34.34
C HIS A 281 -41.20 20.42 33.81
N ARG A 282 -42.29 21.19 33.83
CA ARG A 282 -42.32 22.66 33.84
C ARG A 282 -41.50 23.14 35.05
N TYR A 283 -40.55 24.05 34.84
CA TYR A 283 -40.69 25.50 35.05
C TYR A 283 -39.44 26.20 34.54
#